data_AF-A0A523J9E7-F1
#
_entry.id   AF-A0A523J9E7-F1
#
_cell.length_a   1.000
_cell.length_b   1.000
_cell.length_c   1.000
_cell.angle_alpha   90.00
_cell.angle_beta   90.00
_cell.angle_gamma   90.00
#
_symmetry.space_group_name_H-M   'P 1'
#
loop_
_entity.id
_entity.type
_entity.pdbx_description
1 polymer ?
#
loop_
_entity_poly.entity_id
_entity_poly.type
_entity_poly.pdbx_seq_one_letter_code
_entity_poly.pdbx_strand_id
1 'polypeptide(L)'
;MKYLLLFLVTLNLYAIDFATVQEQIFDAKCVMCHSGPFAPLGLDYSTYGSVVTNPPFQIIIKGDPANSILYNAVLSGRMPARGRRLNQDEL
;
A
#
# COMPACT_ATOMS: atom_id res chain seq x y z
N MET A 1 15.75 -36.69 8.20
CA MET A 1 16.13 -35.33 8.67
C MET A 1 16.63 -34.39 7.56
N LYS A 2 16.66 -34.79 6.27
CA LYS A 2 17.10 -33.93 5.15
C LYS A 2 16.02 -33.00 4.59
N TYR A 3 14.75 -33.31 4.87
CA TYR A 3 13.60 -32.47 4.48
C TYR A 3 13.28 -31.36 5.47
N LEU A 4 13.83 -31.41 6.69
CA LEU A 4 13.59 -30.38 7.71
C LEU A 4 14.31 -29.06 7.37
N LEU A 5 15.43 -29.12 6.65
CA LEU A 5 16.15 -27.94 6.16
C LEU A 5 15.51 -27.29 4.92
N LEU A 6 14.81 -28.07 4.09
CA LEU A 6 14.10 -27.57 2.89
C LEU A 6 12.84 -26.77 3.25
N PHE A 7 12.27 -27.00 4.43
CA PHE A 7 11.06 -26.31 4.89
C PHE A 7 11.33 -24.89 5.43
N LEU A 8 12.57 -24.59 5.81
CA LEU A 8 12.94 -23.27 6.37
C LEU A 8 13.27 -22.23 5.30
N VAL A 9 13.60 -22.66 4.07
CA VAL A 9 13.96 -21.76 2.96
C VAL A 9 12.71 -21.21 2.23
N THR A 10 11.57 -21.89 2.32
CA THR A 10 10.33 -21.50 1.63
C THR A 10 9.49 -20.47 2.39
N LEU A 11 9.74 -20.27 3.69
CA LEU A 11 8.93 -19.38 4.55
C LEU A 11 9.19 -17.89 4.33
N ASN A 12 10.28 -17.50 3.65
CA ASN A 12 10.67 -16.09 3.46
C ASN A 12 10.30 -15.50 2.09
N LEU A 13 9.55 -16.21 1.24
CA LEU A 13 9.22 -15.74 -0.12
C LEU A 13 7.91 -14.93 -0.24
N TYR A 14 7.19 -14.68 0.86
CA TYR A 14 5.86 -14.04 0.81
C TYR A 14 5.83 -12.56 1.21
N ALA A 15 6.98 -11.91 1.38
CA ALA A 15 7.02 -10.48 1.60
C ALA A 15 6.88 -9.75 0.25
N ILE A 16 5.76 -9.05 0.05
CA ILE A 16 5.59 -8.13 -1.10
C ILE A 16 6.47 -6.91 -0.84
N ASP A 17 7.31 -6.56 -1.81
CA ASP A 17 8.14 -5.35 -1.72
C ASP A 17 7.36 -4.09 -2.13
N PHE A 18 7.90 -2.93 -1.73
CA PHE A 18 7.27 -1.65 -2.05
C PHE A 18 7.19 -1.40 -3.55
N ALA A 19 8.17 -1.85 -4.35
CA ALA A 19 8.19 -1.60 -5.79
C ALA A 19 7.00 -2.27 -6.48
N THR A 20 6.67 -3.49 -6.05
CA THR A 20 5.51 -4.25 -6.52
C THR A 20 4.21 -3.52 -6.17
N VAL A 21 4.08 -3.02 -4.92
CA VAL A 21 2.91 -2.23 -4.50
C VAL A 21 2.82 -0.91 -5.29
N GLN A 22 3.96 -0.26 -5.52
CA GLN A 22 4.03 0.98 -6.28
C GLN A 22 3.49 0.77 -7.70
N GLU A 23 4.02 -0.21 -8.42
CA GLU A 23 3.64 -0.49 -9.81
C GLU A 23 2.18 -0.95 -9.93
N GLN A 24 1.77 -1.92 -9.11
CA GLN A 24 0.48 -2.60 -9.30
C GLN A 24 -0.69 -1.85 -8.68
N ILE A 25 -0.45 -1.07 -7.62
CA ILE A 25 -1.51 -0.42 -6.85
C ILE A 25 -1.40 1.10 -6.94
N PHE A 26 -0.28 1.69 -6.50
CA PHE A 26 -0.21 3.15 -6.37
C PHE A 26 -0.22 3.86 -7.72
N ASP A 27 0.64 3.45 -8.65
CA ASP A 27 0.72 4.03 -10.00
C ASP A 27 -0.58 3.79 -10.76
N ALA A 28 -1.14 2.59 -10.64
CA ALA A 28 -2.35 2.20 -11.35
C ALA A 28 -3.63 2.89 -10.84
N LYS A 29 -3.73 3.20 -9.53
CA LYS A 29 -5.02 3.56 -8.91
C LYS A 29 -4.99 4.80 -8.02
N CYS A 30 -3.83 5.23 -7.54
CA CYS A 30 -3.72 6.29 -6.55
C CYS A 30 -3.12 7.58 -7.15
N VAL A 31 -1.99 7.46 -7.84
CA VAL A 31 -1.15 8.59 -8.29
C VAL A 31 -1.91 9.57 -9.19
N MET A 32 -2.83 9.08 -10.02
CA MET A 32 -3.63 9.94 -10.91
C MET A 32 -4.36 11.07 -10.18
N CYS A 33 -4.81 10.84 -8.94
CA CYS A 33 -5.49 11.85 -8.12
C CYS A 33 -4.62 12.34 -6.96
N HIS A 34 -3.68 11.52 -6.50
CA HIS A 34 -2.81 11.79 -5.35
C HIS A 34 -1.37 12.03 -5.81
N SER A 35 -1.19 12.97 -6.73
CA SER A 35 0.12 13.52 -7.09
C SER A 35 0.00 15.01 -7.44
N GLY A 36 1.09 15.74 -7.20
CA GLY A 36 1.19 17.16 -7.55
C GLY A 36 0.39 18.10 -6.64
N PRO A 37 0.29 19.39 -7.02
CA PRO A 37 -0.19 20.47 -6.14
C PRO A 37 -1.69 20.42 -5.83
N PHE A 38 -2.46 19.64 -6.58
CA PHE A 38 -3.91 19.51 -6.41
C PHE A 38 -4.32 18.19 -5.75
N ALA A 39 -3.35 17.41 -5.26
CA ALA A 39 -3.62 16.18 -4.55
C ALA A 39 -4.52 16.43 -3.33
N PRO A 40 -5.64 15.71 -3.16
CA PRO A 40 -6.49 15.87 -2.00
C PRO A 40 -5.70 15.65 -0.71
N LEU A 41 -5.84 16.60 0.23
CA LEU A 41 -5.12 16.61 1.50
C LEU A 41 -3.58 16.62 1.37
N GLY A 42 -3.04 16.94 0.18
CA GLY A 42 -1.61 16.92 -0.08
C GLY A 42 -0.97 15.52 -0.03
N LEU A 43 -1.78 14.46 -0.07
CA LEU A 43 -1.28 13.09 -0.01
C LEU A 43 -0.68 12.68 -1.35
N ASP A 44 0.55 12.18 -1.32
CA ASP A 44 1.30 11.78 -2.51
C ASP A 44 1.80 10.33 -2.40
N TYR A 45 1.34 9.47 -3.33
CA TYR A 45 1.72 8.06 -3.41
C TYR A 45 2.68 7.75 -4.58
N SER A 46 3.30 8.76 -5.19
CA SER A 46 4.16 8.61 -6.37
C SER A 46 5.59 8.15 -6.04
N THR A 47 6.02 8.26 -4.78
CA THR A 47 7.35 7.82 -4.35
C THR A 47 7.32 7.20 -2.97
N TYR A 48 8.28 6.34 -2.66
CA TYR A 48 8.46 5.82 -1.30
C TYR A 48 8.56 6.94 -0.27
N GLY A 49 9.36 7.98 -0.58
CA GLY A 49 9.59 9.12 0.29
C GLY A 49 8.28 9.83 0.65
N SER A 50 7.43 10.12 -0.33
CA SER A 50 6.14 10.76 -0.08
C SER A 50 5.19 9.84 0.70
N VAL A 51 5.14 8.54 0.35
CA VAL A 51 4.30 7.55 1.03
C VAL A 51 4.60 7.48 2.53
N VAL A 52 5.88 7.41 2.91
CA VAL A 52 6.29 7.23 4.31
C VAL A 52 6.40 8.54 5.09
N THR A 53 6.62 9.68 4.43
CA THR A 53 6.76 10.97 5.12
C THR A 53 5.44 11.70 5.34
N ASN A 54 4.33 11.27 4.71
CA ASN A 54 2.98 11.90 4.74
C ASN A 54 2.57 12.47 6.12
N PRO A 55 2.82 13.77 6.40
CA PRO A 55 2.40 14.45 7.63
C PRO A 55 1.01 15.09 7.44
N PRO A 56 0.22 15.35 8.51
CA PRO A 56 0.46 15.10 9.93
C PRO A 56 -0.30 13.88 10.50
N PHE A 57 -0.80 12.97 9.66
CA PHE A 57 -1.67 11.87 10.11
C PHE A 57 -1.05 10.49 9.92
N GLN A 58 -1.54 9.52 10.69
CA GLN A 58 -1.16 8.10 10.61
C GLN A 58 -1.72 7.44 9.34
N ILE A 59 -1.30 7.94 8.17
CA ILE A 59 -1.79 7.48 6.86
C ILE A 59 -1.44 6.01 6.66
N ILE A 60 -0.19 5.66 6.94
CA ILE A 60 0.32 4.29 6.97
C ILE A 60 1.08 4.11 8.27
N ILE A 61 0.73 3.06 9.01
CA ILE A 61 1.45 2.60 10.19
C ILE A 61 2.05 1.25 9.85
N LYS A 62 3.38 1.17 9.86
CA LYS A 62 4.11 -0.06 9.54
C LYS A 62 3.68 -1.17 10.50
N GLY A 63 3.17 -2.27 9.94
CA GLY A 63 2.74 -3.45 10.70
C GLY A 63 1.38 -3.32 11.39
N ASP A 64 0.66 -2.19 11.22
CA ASP A 64 -0.64 -1.96 11.83
C ASP A 64 -1.64 -1.38 10.82
N PRO A 65 -2.15 -2.22 9.90
CA PRO A 65 -3.15 -1.79 8.91
C PRO A 65 -4.46 -1.34 9.58
N ALA A 66 -4.85 -1.92 10.72
CA ALA A 66 -6.10 -1.59 11.41
C ALA A 66 -6.13 -0.14 11.90
N ASN A 67 -4.98 0.41 12.30
CA ASN A 67 -4.87 1.82 12.69
C ASN A 67 -4.39 2.74 11.53
N SER A 68 -4.12 2.18 10.35
CA SER A 68 -3.71 2.95 9.17
C SER A 68 -4.91 3.57 8.44
N ILE A 69 -4.90 4.89 8.24
CA ILE A 69 -6.00 5.58 7.54
C ILE A 69 -6.14 5.10 6.09
N LEU A 70 -5.01 4.89 5.39
CA LEU A 70 -5.02 4.41 4.00
C LEU A 70 -5.73 3.05 3.90
N TYR A 71 -5.33 2.08 4.73
CA TYR A 71 -5.89 0.73 4.70
C TYR A 71 -7.41 0.76 4.97
N ASN A 72 -7.83 1.50 6.00
CA ASN A 72 -9.26 1.66 6.30
C ASN A 72 -10.05 2.35 5.17
N ALA A 73 -9.44 3.29 4.44
CA ALA A 73 -10.08 3.96 3.32
C ALA A 73 -10.31 3.03 2.12
N VAL A 74 -9.32 2.19 1.79
CA VAL A 74 -9.46 1.20 0.71
C VAL A 74 -10.37 0.04 1.10
N LEU A 75 -10.26 -0.47 2.33
CA LEU A 75 -11.10 -1.56 2.85
C LEU A 75 -12.58 -1.19 2.89
N SER A 76 -12.90 0.05 3.31
CA SER A 76 -14.28 0.56 3.33
C SER A 76 -14.80 0.96 1.93
N GLY A 77 -13.97 0.90 0.89
CA GLY A 77 -14.34 1.31 -0.46
C GLY A 77 -14.54 2.81 -0.63
N ARG A 78 -14.04 3.64 0.31
CA ARG A 78 -13.96 5.11 0.16
C ARG A 78 -12.89 5.52 -0.84
N MET A 79 -11.82 4.72 -0.96
CA MET A 79 -10.79 4.88 -1.97
C MET A 79 -10.62 3.62 -2.84
N PRO A 80 -10.33 3.75 -4.13
CA PRO A 80 -10.32 4.99 -4.92
C PRO A 80 -11.71 5.64 -4.99
N ALA A 81 -11.77 6.98 -4.91
CA ALA A 81 -13.05 7.72 -4.95
C ALA A 81 -13.76 7.60 -6.30
N ARG A 82 -13.00 7.30 -7.36
CA ARG A 82 -13.46 7.03 -8.72
C ARG A 82 -12.66 5.86 -9.27
N GLY A 83 -13.28 5.04 -10.12
CA GLY A 83 -12.62 3.88 -10.75
C GLY A 83 -12.81 2.57 -9.99
N ARG A 84 -12.03 1.54 -10.37
CA ARG A 84 -12.14 0.18 -9.83
C ARG A 84 -11.56 0.12 -8.41
N ARG A 85 -12.37 -0.34 -7.46
CA ARG A 85 -11.94 -0.63 -6.08
C ARG A 85 -10.84 -1.68 -6.02
N LEU A 86 -10.11 -1.69 -4.91
CA LEU A 86 -9.17 -2.76 -4.61
C LEU A 86 -9.95 -4.08 -4.40
N ASN A 87 -9.45 -5.16 -4.97
CA ASN A 87 -9.95 -6.51 -4.71
C ASN A 87 -9.23 -7.12 -3.49
N GLN A 88 -9.56 -8.37 -3.15
CA GLN A 88 -9.00 -9.05 -1.99
C GLN A 88 -7.49 -9.30 -2.06
N ASP A 89 -6.93 -9.45 -3.26
CA ASP A 89 -5.50 -9.66 -3.48
C ASP A 89 -4.71 -8.34 -3.47
N GLU A 90 -5.40 -7.22 -3.69
CA GLU A 90 -4.84 -5.87 -3.69
C GLU A 90 -4.86 -5.22 -2.29
N LEU A 91 -5.53 -5.82 -1.30
CA LEU A 91 -5.65 -5.37 0.10
C LEU A 91 -4.63 -6.03 1.03
#